data_AF-A0A957WW93-F1
#
_entry.id   AF-A0A957WW93-F1
#
_cell.length_a   1.000
_cell.length_b   1.000
_cell.length_c   1.000
_cell.angle_alpha   90.00
_cell.angle_beta   90.00
_cell.angle_gamma   90.00
#
_symmetry.space_group_name_H-M   'P 1'
#
loop_
_entity.id
_entity.type
_entity.pdbx_description
1 polymer ?
#
loop_
_entity_poly.entity_id
_entity_poly.type
_entity_poly.pdbx_seq_one_letter_code
_entity_poly.pdbx_strand_id
1 'polypeptide(L)' 'MAQIKVYGHQDYLNPIKRQLSDVIHSCVVDALHFPQDKRAHRFFPLAGEDFFYPVGRTDAYT' A
#
# COMPACT_ATOMS: atom_id res chain seq x y z
N MET A 1 0.95 14.16 10.53
CA MET A 1 1.37 13.52 9.26
C MET A 1 1.17 12.01 9.40
N ALA A 2 0.38 11.39 8.53
CA ALA A 2 0.08 9.96 8.62
C ALA A 2 1.25 9.20 7.99
N GLN A 3 1.82 8.24 8.73
CA GLN A 3 2.84 7.36 8.19
C GLN A 3 2.18 6.05 7.76
N ILE A 4 2.16 5.79 6.46
CA ILE A 4 1.50 4.62 5.89
C ILE A 4 2.57 3.68 5.34
N LYS A 5 2.47 2.40 5.71
CA LYS A 5 3.32 1.33 5.21
C LYS A 5 2.44 0.31 4.51
N VAL A 6 2.72 0.06 3.24
CA VAL A 6 1.96 -0.87 2.40
C VAL A 6 2.88 -2.02 2.03
N TYR A 7 2.42 -3.24 2.29
CA TYR A 7 3.13 -4.48 2.00
C TYR A 7 2.33 -5.27 0.97
N GLY A 8 3.00 -6.11 0.18
CA GLY A 8 2.33 -6.96 -0.80
C GLY A 8 3.33 -7.62 -1.73
N HIS A 9 2.88 -8.64 -2.43
CA HIS A 9 3.71 -9.36 -3.40
C HIS A 9 4.21 -8.40 -4.49
N GLN A 10 5.52 -8.45 -4.78
CA GLN A 10 6.19 -7.49 -5.66
C GLN A 10 5.53 -7.35 -7.04
N ASP A 11 5.10 -8.46 -7.65
CA ASP A 11 4.55 -8.48 -9.00
C ASP A 11 3.16 -7.83 -9.09
N TYR A 12 2.43 -7.77 -7.98
CA TYR A 12 1.10 -7.18 -7.90
C TYR A 12 1.14 -5.74 -7.34
N LEU A 13 2.05 -5.48 -6.39
CA LEU A 13 2.16 -4.16 -5.77
C LEU A 13 2.88 -3.14 -6.67
N ASN A 14 3.95 -3.54 -7.35
CA ASN A 14 4.75 -2.61 -8.17
C ASN A 14 3.96 -1.93 -9.30
N PRO A 15 3.06 -2.62 -10.03
CA PRO A 15 2.25 -1.99 -11.06
C PRO A 15 1.28 -0.93 -10.53
N ILE A 16 0.75 -1.09 -9.32
CA ILE A 16 -0.35 -0.25 -8.80
C ILE A 16 0.08 0.79 -7.75
N LYS A 17 1.28 0.68 -7.17
CA LYS A 17 1.70 1.48 -6.00
C LYS A 17 1.53 2.99 -6.15
N ARG A 18 1.68 3.55 -7.35
CA ARG A 18 1.44 4.99 -7.60
C ARG A 18 -0.03 5.34 -7.39
N GLN A 19 -0.93 4.68 -8.14
CA GLN A 19 -2.37 4.89 -8.04
C GLN A 19 -2.87 4.59 -6.63
N LEU A 20 -2.38 3.51 -6.02
CA LEU A 20 -2.72 3.15 -4.64
C LEU A 20 -2.29 4.24 -3.66
N SER A 21 -1.10 4.83 -3.83
CA SER A 21 -0.63 5.96 -3.02
C SER A 21 -1.54 7.19 -3.16
N ASP A 22 -2.02 7.48 -4.38
CA ASP A 22 -2.94 8.60 -4.63
C ASP A 22 -4.30 8.38 -3.94
N VAL A 23 -4.87 7.18 -4.08
CA VAL A 23 -6.15 6.81 -3.46
C VAL A 23 -6.07 6.83 -1.94
N ILE A 24 -5.03 6.23 -1.35
CA ILE A 24 -4.81 6.27 0.09
C ILE A 24 -4.71 7.72 0.58
N HIS A 25 -3.96 8.56 -0.12
CA HIS A 25 -3.77 9.96 0.27
C HIS A 25 -5.08 10.75 0.21
N SER A 26 -5.90 10.55 -0.85
CA SER A 26 -7.20 11.22 -0.94
C SER A 26 -8.11 10.81 0.22
N CYS A 27 -8.15 9.53 0.58
CA CYS A 27 -8.96 9.06 1.71
C CYS A 27 -8.49 9.64 3.05
N VAL A 28 -7.18 9.76 3.25
CA VAL A 28 -6.60 10.31 4.49
C VAL A 28 -6.84 11.82 4.60
N VAL A 29 -6.75 12.56 3.49
CA VAL A 29 -7.11 13.98 3.46
C VAL A 29 -8.60 14.16 3.73
N ASP A 30 -9.46 13.37 3.08
CA ASP A 30 -10.92 13.50 3.16
C ASP A 30 -11.47 13.06 4.52
N ALA A 31 -11.24 11.81 4.92
CA ALA A 31 -11.82 11.24 6.12
C ALA A 31 -11.16 11.71 7.42
N LEU A 32 -9.84 11.95 7.38
CA LEU A 32 -9.05 12.28 8.58
C LEU A 32 -8.56 13.73 8.60
N HIS A 33 -8.90 14.54 7.59
CA HIS A 33 -8.58 15.97 7.51
C HIS A 33 -7.07 16.27 7.59
N PHE A 34 -6.21 15.40 7.04
CA PHE A 34 -4.77 15.64 6.97
C PHE A 34 -4.42 16.67 5.88
N PRO A 35 -3.30 17.42 6.01
CA PRO A 35 -2.88 18.36 4.99
C PRO A 35 -2.57 17.69 3.65
N GLN A 36 -3.00 18.32 2.56
CA GLN A 36 -2.80 17.81 1.19
C GLN A 36 -1.33 17.65 0.79
N ASP A 37 -0.45 18.48 1.33
CA ASP A 37 0.99 18.50 1.06
C ASP A 37 1.78 17.50 1.93
N LYS A 38 1.11 16.73 2.82
CA LYS A 38 1.76 15.86 3.80
C LYS A 38 1.51 14.37 3.52
N ARG A 39 2.12 13.87 2.44
CA ARG A 39 2.11 12.44 2.08
C ARG A 39 3.39 11.75 2.56
N ALA A 40 3.26 10.73 3.42
CA ALA A 40 4.38 9.92 3.91
C ALA A 40 4.09 8.41 3.79
N HIS A 41 4.16 7.90 2.56
CA HIS A 41 3.87 6.49 2.24
C HIS A 41 5.16 5.74 1.92
N ARG A 42 5.29 4.51 2.44
CA ARG A 42 6.38 3.58 2.11
C ARG A 42 5.78 2.27 1.60
N PHE A 43 6.28 1.83 0.45
CA PHE A 43 5.88 0.57 -0.17
C PHE A 43 6.99 -0.46 0.02
N PHE A 44 6.60 -1.64 0.47
CA PHE A 44 7.46 -2.79 0.70
C PHE A 44 7.00 -3.91 -0.23
N PRO A 45 7.42 -3.90 -1.50
CA PRO A 45 7.22 -5.04 -2.38
C PRO A 45 8.04 -6.21 -1.85
N LEU A 46 7.39 -7.32 -1.57
CA LEU A 46 8.01 -8.52 -1.00
C LEU A 46 8.16 -9.59 -2.09
N ALA A 47 9.28 -10.30 -2.08
CA ALA A 47 9.44 -11.52 -2.86
C ALA A 47 8.44 -12.58 -2.36
N GLY A 48 8.01 -13.50 -3.22
CA GLY A 48 7.05 -14.53 -2.85
C GLY A 48 7.52 -15.41 -1.68
N GLU A 49 8.82 -15.70 -1.62
CA GLU A 49 9.46 -16.43 -0.52
C GLU A 49 9.44 -15.69 0.84
N ASP A 50 9.33 -14.36 0.82
CA ASP A 50 9.26 -13.51 2.01
C ASP A 50 7.81 -13.18 2.41
N PHE A 51 6.82 -13.61 1.62
CA PHE A 51 5.43 -13.19 1.77
C PHE A 51 4.48 -14.36 2.06
N PHE A 52 4.41 -14.73 3.34
CA PHE A 52 3.52 -15.79 3.84
C PHE A 52 2.13 -15.25 4.14
N TYR A 53 1.11 -15.95 3.64
CA TYR A 53 -0.31 -15.59 3.83
C TYR A 53 -1.19 -16.85 3.99
N PRO A 54 -2.42 -16.73 4.52
CA PRO A 54 -3.28 -17.87 4.80
C PRO A 54 -3.61 -18.72 3.56
N VAL A 55 -3.84 -20.02 3.80
CA VAL A 55 -4.25 -20.97 2.75
C VAL A 55 -5.56 -20.51 2.09
N GLY A 56 -5.66 -20.67 0.77
CA GLY A 56 -6.82 -20.27 -0.03
C GLY A 56 -6.78 -18.82 -0.51
N ARG A 57 -5.67 -18.10 -0.29
CA ARG A 57 -5.40 -16.79 -0.92
C ARG A 57 -4.51 -16.97 -2.15
N THR A 58 -4.52 -15.95 -3.00
CA THR A 58 -3.67 -15.84 -4.19
C THR A 58 -2.49 -14.93 -3.91
N ASP A 59 -1.47 -14.92 -4.78
CA ASP A 59 -0.35 -13.97 -4.70
C ASP A 59 -0.77 -12.49 -4.75
N ALA A 60 -1.99 -12.19 -5.22
CA ALA A 60 -2.61 -10.88 -5.11
C ALA A 60 -3.12 -10.50 -3.69
N TYR A 61 -2.79 -11.29 -2.67
CA TYR A 61 -3.08 -10.95 -1.28
C TYR A 61 -2.29 -9.69 -0.89
N THR A 62 -2.99 -8.64 -0.47
CA THR A 62 -2.38 -7.35 -0.10
C THR A 62 -2.81 -6.97 1.32
#